data_AF-A0AAD4MQH0-F1
#
_entry.id   AF-A0AAD4MQH0-F1
#
_cell.length_a   1.000
_cell.length_b   1.000
_cell.length_c   1.000
_cell.angle_alpha   90.00
_cell.angle_beta   90.00
_cell.angle_gamma   90.00
#
_symmetry.space_group_name_H-M   'P 1'
#
loop_
_entity.id
_entity.type
_entity.pdbx_description
1 polymer ?
#
loop_
_entity_poly.entity_id
_entity_poly.type
_entity_poly.pdbx_seq_one_letter_code
_entity_poly.pdbx_strand_id
1 'polypeptide(L)'
;MKLNCGFQNFLNFFCSFVYARFGLVGFFIGAFYMLPKWFLGICFFYNYYNFHAENLSTFFILLNRLTSVLMPFKHKKVWKLLLPISFLAILTIPLLFTLPMNLNSTPTLLSAISSIVFCGICGFLNIATIIAYNATSESRMALSDARRAEQRIELRLTVYAIITFIAQLFFAICMTLIHVACCVLGEGWDRLFFSAFYQLPWVNDFSHIVVPSWVLLWASEPIRRLTKKELGIDKLPFGKSSTSSVAPPATLSCKFYLK
;
A
#
# COMPACT_ATOMS: atom_id res chain seq x y z
N MET A 1 -3.30 -0.25 -33.62
CA MET A 1 -3.53 -1.03 -32.38
C MET A 1 -4.71 -0.39 -31.65
N LYS A 2 -5.90 -1.04 -31.62
CA LYS A 2 -7.09 -0.47 -30.96
C LYS A 2 -6.96 -0.72 -29.45
N LEU A 3 -6.86 0.34 -28.65
CA LEU A 3 -6.92 0.23 -27.19
C LEU A 3 -8.30 -0.29 -26.78
N ASN A 4 -8.29 -1.17 -25.78
CA ASN A 4 -9.51 -1.78 -25.27
C ASN A 4 -10.44 -0.69 -24.70
N CYS A 5 -11.74 -0.72 -25.02
CA CYS A 5 -12.69 0.33 -24.65
C CYS A 5 -12.70 0.63 -23.14
N GLY A 6 -12.49 -0.40 -22.30
CA GLY A 6 -12.36 -0.22 -20.85
C GLY A 6 -11.13 0.60 -20.42
N PHE A 7 -10.00 0.47 -21.11
CA PHE A 7 -8.79 1.22 -20.79
C PHE A 7 -8.90 2.69 -21.19
N GLN A 8 -9.58 2.98 -22.30
CA GLN A 8 -9.83 4.35 -22.72
C GLN A 8 -10.81 5.08 -21.79
N ASN A 9 -11.86 4.39 -21.33
CA ASN A 9 -12.78 4.94 -20.32
C ASN A 9 -12.07 5.19 -18.99
N PHE A 10 -11.16 4.30 -18.58
CA PHE A 10 -10.33 4.51 -17.39
C PHE A 10 -9.42 5.74 -17.55
N LEU A 11 -8.73 5.90 -18.68
CA LEU A 11 -7.90 7.06 -18.97
C LEU A 11 -8.70 8.36 -18.96
N ASN A 12 -9.88 8.38 -19.59
CA ASN A 12 -10.74 9.57 -19.63
C ASN A 12 -11.26 9.95 -18.24
N PHE A 13 -11.65 8.96 -17.43
CA PHE A 13 -12.01 9.16 -16.04
C PHE A 13 -10.83 9.70 -15.23
N PHE A 14 -9.66 9.09 -15.36
CA PHE A 14 -8.44 9.49 -14.67
C PHE A 14 -8.03 10.92 -15.05
N CYS A 15 -8.01 11.27 -16.34
CA CYS A 15 -7.68 12.61 -16.82
C CYS A 15 -8.71 13.66 -16.38
N SER A 16 -10.02 13.35 -16.41
CA SER A 16 -11.05 14.28 -15.95
C SER A 16 -11.01 14.47 -14.44
N PHE A 17 -10.69 13.42 -13.69
CA PHE A 17 -10.47 13.47 -12.25
C PHE A 17 -9.23 14.30 -11.90
N VAL A 18 -8.12 14.12 -12.62
CA VAL A 18 -6.91 14.94 -12.51
C VAL A 18 -7.23 16.39 -12.88
N TYR A 19 -7.92 16.67 -13.99
CA TYR A 19 -8.25 18.04 -14.37
C TYR A 19 -9.14 18.75 -13.34
N ALA A 20 -10.24 18.11 -12.91
CA ALA A 20 -11.17 18.67 -11.93
C ALA A 20 -10.56 18.87 -10.54
N ARG A 21 -9.47 18.17 -10.21
CA ARG A 21 -8.79 18.32 -8.92
C ARG A 21 -7.57 19.23 -9.03
N PHE A 22 -6.69 19.05 -10.00
CA PHE A 22 -5.47 19.85 -10.15
C PHE A 22 -5.74 21.24 -10.74
N GLY A 23 -6.75 21.39 -11.62
CA GLY A 23 -7.14 22.68 -12.19
C GLY A 23 -7.91 23.58 -11.20
N LEU A 24 -8.60 23.00 -10.22
CA LEU A 24 -9.41 23.72 -9.24
C LEU A 24 -8.77 23.83 -7.84
N VAL A 25 -7.73 23.06 -7.49
CA VAL A 25 -7.13 23.10 -6.14
C VAL A 25 -6.42 24.42 -5.83
N GLY A 26 -5.98 25.18 -6.85
CA GLY A 26 -5.55 26.58 -6.65
C GLY A 26 -6.61 27.45 -5.96
N PHE A 27 -7.90 27.12 -6.12
CA PHE A 27 -9.02 27.80 -5.49
C PHE A 27 -9.08 27.58 -3.97
N PHE A 28 -8.76 26.37 -3.49
CA PHE A 28 -8.86 26.02 -2.07
C PHE A 28 -7.66 26.47 -1.23
N ILE A 29 -6.53 26.79 -1.87
CA ILE A 29 -5.35 27.35 -1.18
C ILE A 29 -5.73 28.59 -0.38
N GLY A 30 -6.55 29.49 -0.95
CA GLY A 30 -7.02 30.71 -0.26
C GLY A 30 -7.87 30.40 0.97
N ALA A 31 -8.84 29.49 0.86
CA ALA A 31 -9.68 29.06 1.97
C ALA A 31 -8.87 28.39 3.08
N PHE A 32 -7.79 27.68 2.72
CA PHE A 32 -6.96 27.00 3.70
C PHE A 32 -6.06 27.95 4.49
N TYR A 33 -5.53 29.00 3.86
CA TYR A 33 -4.82 30.05 4.59
C TYR A 33 -5.70 30.79 5.60
N MET A 34 -7.02 30.71 5.44
CA MET A 34 -7.98 31.24 6.41
C MET A 34 -8.25 30.29 7.59
N LEU A 35 -7.76 29.04 7.55
CA LEU A 35 -7.98 28.10 8.64
C LEU A 35 -7.11 28.44 9.87
N PRO A 36 -7.62 28.22 11.09
CA PRO A 36 -6.85 28.44 12.30
C PRO A 36 -5.58 27.57 12.37
N LYS A 37 -4.48 28.12 12.90
CA LYS A 37 -3.19 27.42 13.02
C LYS A 37 -3.28 26.06 13.72
N TRP A 38 -4.12 25.94 14.75
CA TRP A 38 -4.32 24.69 15.48
C TRP A 38 -4.91 23.59 14.57
N PHE A 39 -5.81 23.96 13.66
CA PHE A 39 -6.40 23.03 12.71
C PHE A 39 -5.36 22.55 11.70
N LEU A 40 -4.49 23.46 11.23
CA LEU A 40 -3.37 23.11 10.37
C LEU A 40 -2.43 22.12 11.05
N GLY A 41 -2.14 22.33 12.34
CA GLY A 41 -1.35 21.42 13.15
C GLY A 41 -1.95 20.01 13.20
N ILE A 42 -3.27 19.88 13.37
CA ILE A 42 -3.97 18.58 13.32
C ILE A 42 -3.84 17.92 11.95
N CYS A 43 -4.04 18.67 10.87
CA CYS A 43 -3.88 18.14 9.50
C CYS A 43 -2.45 17.65 9.25
N PHE A 44 -1.43 18.41 9.66
CA PHE A 44 -0.03 17.99 9.56
C PHE A 44 0.23 16.73 10.38
N PHE A 45 -0.21 16.71 11.64
CA PHE A 45 -0.07 15.54 12.51
C PHE A 45 -0.65 14.28 11.86
N TYR A 46 -1.89 14.36 11.33
CA TYR A 46 -2.56 13.24 10.69
C TYR A 46 -1.79 12.74 9.45
N ASN A 47 -1.34 13.65 8.59
CA ASN A 47 -0.58 13.29 7.39
C ASN A 47 0.75 12.60 7.72
N TYR A 48 1.55 13.17 8.63
CA TYR A 48 2.81 12.56 9.03
C TYR A 48 2.61 11.23 9.77
N TYR A 49 1.57 11.14 10.59
CA TYR A 49 1.25 9.93 11.35
C TYR A 49 0.92 8.78 10.39
N ASN A 50 0.02 9.01 9.44
CA ASN A 50 -0.35 8.00 8.45
C ASN A 50 0.85 7.57 7.61
N PHE A 51 1.67 8.53 7.16
CA PHE A 51 2.89 8.25 6.42
C PHE A 51 3.81 7.24 7.16
N HIS A 52 4.08 7.48 8.44
CA HIS A 52 4.90 6.55 9.23
C HIS A 52 4.19 5.22 9.49
N ALA A 53 2.88 5.24 9.75
CA ALA A 53 2.08 4.03 9.96
C ALA A 53 2.09 3.12 8.72
N GLU A 54 2.01 3.69 7.53
CA GLU A 54 2.02 2.98 6.25
C GLU A 54 3.39 2.40 5.91
N ASN A 55 4.47 3.15 6.14
CA ASN A 55 5.82 2.63 6.00
C ASN A 55 6.04 1.40 6.89
N LEU A 56 5.57 1.47 8.13
CA LEU A 56 5.66 0.37 9.08
C LEU A 56 4.74 -0.80 8.71
N SER A 57 3.54 -0.53 8.21
CA SER A 57 2.62 -1.54 7.69
C SER A 57 3.25 -2.32 6.53
N THR A 58 3.83 -1.63 5.55
CA THR A 58 4.49 -2.31 4.43
C THR A 58 5.72 -3.09 4.87
N PHE A 59 6.51 -2.57 5.82
CA PHE A 59 7.58 -3.34 6.44
C PHE A 59 7.06 -4.68 6.98
N PHE A 60 5.97 -4.68 7.75
CA PHE A 60 5.39 -5.92 8.30
C PHE A 60 4.79 -6.83 7.21
N ILE A 61 4.18 -6.27 6.16
CA ILE A 61 3.70 -7.05 5.01
C ILE A 61 4.89 -7.76 4.32
N LEU A 62 5.99 -7.05 4.09
CA LEU A 62 7.18 -7.62 3.46
C LEU A 62 7.85 -8.66 4.35
N LEU A 63 7.93 -8.40 5.66
CA LEU A 63 8.41 -9.37 6.63
C LEU A 63 7.52 -10.62 6.68
N ASN A 64 6.20 -10.46 6.55
CA ASN A 64 5.25 -11.57 6.46
C ASN A 64 5.52 -12.44 5.24
N ARG A 65 5.76 -11.80 4.10
CA ARG A 65 6.09 -12.49 2.84
C ARG A 65 7.40 -13.23 2.95
N LEU A 66 8.47 -12.56 3.39
CA LEU A 66 9.78 -13.19 3.57
C LEU A 66 9.68 -14.40 4.52
N THR A 67 8.95 -14.26 5.63
CA THR A 67 8.72 -15.36 6.58
C THR A 67 7.94 -16.51 5.94
N SER A 68 6.93 -16.22 5.11
CA SER A 68 6.13 -17.25 4.44
C SER A 68 6.94 -18.08 3.45
N VAL A 69 7.90 -17.43 2.77
CA VAL A 69 8.79 -18.08 1.80
C VAL A 69 9.87 -18.87 2.52
N LEU A 70 10.57 -18.26 3.49
CA LEU A 70 11.69 -18.89 4.18
C LEU A 70 11.26 -19.98 5.17
N MET A 71 10.12 -19.81 5.85
CA MET A 71 9.72 -20.66 6.98
C MET A 71 8.25 -21.11 6.89
N PRO A 72 7.83 -21.81 5.82
CA PRO A 72 6.43 -22.15 5.61
C PRO A 72 5.81 -22.97 6.75
N PHE A 73 6.57 -23.91 7.34
CA PHE A 73 6.08 -24.77 8.43
C PHE A 73 5.89 -24.04 9.77
N LYS A 74 6.66 -22.98 10.01
CA LYS A 74 6.63 -22.21 11.27
C LYS A 74 5.84 -20.90 11.13
N HIS A 75 5.54 -20.47 9.89
CA HIS A 75 4.88 -19.20 9.58
C HIS A 75 3.64 -18.95 10.45
N LYS A 76 2.75 -19.92 10.57
CA LYS A 76 1.52 -19.82 11.38
C LYS A 76 1.79 -19.54 12.86
N LYS A 77 2.80 -20.18 13.46
CA LYS A 77 3.15 -19.98 14.87
C LYS A 77 3.78 -18.60 15.09
N VAL A 78 4.69 -18.21 14.20
CA VAL A 78 5.38 -16.90 14.24
C VAL A 78 4.37 -15.77 14.11
N TRP A 79 3.49 -15.83 13.12
CA TRP A 79 2.55 -14.73 12.85
C TRP A 79 1.35 -14.68 13.78
N LYS A 80 1.01 -15.77 14.48
CA LYS A 80 0.03 -15.70 15.57
C LYS A 80 0.51 -14.77 16.70
N LEU A 81 1.81 -14.75 16.98
CA LEU A 81 2.41 -13.87 17.98
C LEU A 81 2.75 -12.49 17.39
N LEU A 82 3.33 -12.45 16.19
CA LEU A 82 3.82 -11.21 15.60
C LEU A 82 2.71 -10.30 15.10
N LEU A 83 1.53 -10.82 14.73
CA LEU A 83 0.42 -10.01 14.23
C LEU A 83 -0.09 -8.96 15.23
N PRO A 84 -0.47 -9.30 16.50
CA PRO A 84 -0.87 -8.29 17.46
C PRO A 84 0.27 -7.30 17.79
N ILE A 85 1.52 -7.76 17.80
CA ILE A 85 2.69 -6.90 18.01
C ILE A 85 2.83 -5.91 16.85
N SER A 86 2.69 -6.37 15.61
CA SER A 86 2.76 -5.52 14.42
C SER A 86 1.68 -4.46 14.42
N PHE A 87 0.45 -4.83 14.82
CA PHE A 87 -0.66 -3.89 14.93
C PHE A 87 -0.38 -2.81 15.98
N LEU A 88 0.06 -3.20 17.17
CA LEU A 88 0.45 -2.26 18.23
C LEU A 88 1.60 -1.36 17.79
N ALA A 89 2.61 -1.90 17.10
CA ALA A 89 3.73 -1.15 16.58
C ALA A 89 3.28 -0.10 15.54
N ILE A 90 2.41 -0.48 14.60
CA ILE A 90 1.83 0.41 13.58
C ILE A 90 1.07 1.57 14.22
N LEU A 91 0.42 1.37 15.36
CA LEU A 91 -0.30 2.44 16.07
C LEU A 91 0.60 3.31 16.94
N THR A 92 1.57 2.72 17.63
CA THR A 92 2.34 3.41 18.68
C THR A 92 3.60 4.08 18.16
N ILE A 93 4.33 3.43 17.25
CA ILE A 93 5.62 3.94 16.76
C ILE A 93 5.45 5.26 15.99
N PRO A 94 4.48 5.42 15.07
CA PRO A 94 4.25 6.70 14.40
C PRO A 94 3.98 7.86 15.35
N LEU A 95 3.28 7.65 16.48
CA LEU A 95 3.07 8.69 17.49
C LEU A 95 4.39 9.22 18.06
N LEU A 96 5.37 8.33 18.28
CA LEU A 96 6.68 8.73 18.79
C LEU A 96 7.45 9.62 17.80
N PHE A 97 7.22 9.43 16.49
CA PHE A 97 7.82 10.27 15.45
C PHE A 97 7.07 11.60 15.24
N THR A 98 5.75 11.62 15.41
CA THR A 98 4.94 12.80 15.12
C THR A 98 4.73 13.75 16.30
N LEU A 99 4.69 13.25 17.54
CA LEU A 99 4.50 14.09 18.73
C LEU A 99 5.59 15.17 18.90
N PRO A 100 6.90 14.89 18.69
CA PRO A 100 7.95 15.90 18.83
C PRO A 100 7.87 17.03 17.79
N MET A 101 7.12 16.85 16.69
CA MET A 101 7.02 17.84 15.61
C MET A 101 6.30 19.12 16.03
N ASN A 102 5.56 19.11 17.15
CA ASN A 102 4.83 20.28 17.64
C ASN A 102 5.72 21.26 18.45
N LEU A 103 7.02 20.97 18.64
CA LEU A 103 7.89 21.60 19.65
C LEU A 103 9.15 22.32 19.11
N ASN A 104 9.14 22.87 17.88
CA ASN A 104 10.20 23.72 17.27
C ASN A 104 11.18 23.05 16.27
N SER A 105 11.00 21.78 15.92
CA SER A 105 11.85 21.08 14.93
C SER A 105 11.23 21.13 13.52
N THR A 106 12.03 21.23 12.46
CA THR A 106 11.56 21.16 11.06
C THR A 106 11.07 19.74 10.73
N PRO A 107 9.74 19.49 10.66
CA PRO A 107 9.18 18.13 10.54
C PRO A 107 9.56 17.43 9.22
N THR A 108 9.94 18.22 8.20
CA THR A 108 10.30 17.73 6.87
C THR A 108 11.60 16.94 6.84
N LEU A 109 12.61 17.30 7.64
CA LEU A 109 13.90 16.62 7.63
C LEU A 109 13.78 15.21 8.22
N LEU A 110 13.14 15.08 9.38
CA LEU A 110 12.94 13.79 10.03
C LEU A 110 12.10 12.85 9.16
N SER A 111 11.04 13.38 8.54
CA SER A 111 10.22 12.61 7.61
C SER A 111 11.02 12.14 6.40
N ALA A 112 11.83 13.01 5.77
CA ALA A 112 12.69 12.66 4.64
C ALA A 112 13.70 11.56 5.02
N ILE A 113 14.40 11.72 6.15
CA ILE A 113 15.36 10.73 6.65
C ILE A 113 14.64 9.39 6.91
N SER A 114 13.51 9.40 7.62
CA SER A 114 12.77 8.17 7.89
C SER A 114 12.32 7.50 6.59
N SER A 115 11.92 8.30 5.60
CA SER A 115 11.43 7.81 4.32
C SER A 115 12.53 7.05 3.58
N ILE A 116 13.74 7.64 3.54
CA ILE A 116 14.90 7.03 2.90
C ILE A 116 15.29 5.73 3.62
N VAL A 117 15.34 5.76 4.97
CA VAL A 117 15.69 4.58 5.78
C VAL A 117 14.67 3.45 5.57
N PHE A 118 13.37 3.74 5.70
CA PHE A 118 12.32 2.75 5.49
C PHE A 118 12.32 2.20 4.06
N CYS A 119 12.51 3.08 3.07
CA CYS A 119 12.59 2.66 1.68
C CYS A 119 13.77 1.70 1.45
N GLY A 120 14.94 1.98 2.06
CA GLY A 120 16.09 1.09 2.01
C GLY A 120 15.80 -0.29 2.62
N ILE A 121 15.20 -0.32 3.82
CA ILE A 121 14.84 -1.58 4.52
C ILE A 121 13.81 -2.37 3.70
N CYS A 122 12.75 -1.73 3.22
CA CYS A 122 11.72 -2.36 2.41
C CYS A 122 12.27 -2.87 1.07
N GLY A 123 13.18 -2.11 0.44
CA GLY A 123 13.88 -2.54 -0.78
C GLY A 123 14.69 -3.81 -0.54
N PHE A 124 15.46 -3.85 0.55
CA PHE A 124 16.22 -5.03 0.96
C PHE A 124 15.30 -6.24 1.21
N LEU A 125 14.19 -6.07 1.94
CA LEU A 125 13.25 -7.17 2.20
C LEU A 125 12.59 -7.71 0.92
N ASN A 126 12.26 -6.84 -0.04
CA ASN A 126 11.75 -7.27 -1.35
C ASN A 126 12.78 -8.11 -2.12
N ILE A 127 14.02 -7.62 -2.20
CA ILE A 127 15.11 -8.35 -2.85
C ILE A 127 15.33 -9.71 -2.18
N ALA A 128 15.40 -9.74 -0.85
CA ALA A 128 15.54 -10.97 -0.09
C ALA A 128 14.38 -11.94 -0.34
N THR A 129 13.15 -11.44 -0.45
CA THR A 129 11.96 -12.26 -0.75
C THR A 129 12.04 -12.86 -2.15
N ILE A 130 12.48 -12.09 -3.16
CA ILE A 130 12.65 -12.57 -4.54
C ILE A 130 13.74 -13.64 -4.61
N ILE A 131 14.90 -13.41 -3.97
CA ILE A 131 16.00 -14.38 -3.92
C ILE A 131 15.54 -15.67 -3.24
N ALA A 132 14.88 -15.56 -2.08
CA ALA A 132 14.35 -16.71 -1.35
C ALA A 132 13.30 -17.47 -2.18
N TYR A 133 12.45 -16.74 -2.91
CA TYR A 133 11.44 -17.34 -3.77
C TYR A 133 12.09 -18.14 -4.92
N ASN A 134 13.08 -17.55 -5.59
CA ASN A 134 13.80 -18.22 -6.68
C ASN A 134 14.53 -19.47 -6.18
N ALA A 135 15.27 -19.37 -5.08
CA ALA A 135 15.96 -20.50 -4.46
C ALA A 135 15.01 -21.64 -4.09
N THR A 136 13.80 -21.32 -3.63
CA THR A 136 12.81 -22.34 -3.25
C THR A 136 12.01 -22.87 -4.47
N SER A 137 11.99 -22.14 -5.58
CA SER A 137 11.21 -22.50 -6.77
C SER A 137 11.74 -23.76 -7.47
N GLU A 138 13.07 -23.93 -7.52
CA GLU A 138 13.72 -25.07 -8.16
C GLU A 138 13.35 -26.40 -7.48
N SER A 139 13.34 -26.42 -6.14
CA SER A 139 12.96 -27.61 -5.37
C SER A 139 11.46 -27.95 -5.46
N ARG A 140 10.62 -27.04 -5.99
CA ARG A 140 9.15 -27.19 -6.03
C ARG A 140 8.61 -27.67 -7.39
N MET A 141 9.44 -27.80 -8.43
CA MET A 141 8.96 -28.20 -9.76
C MET A 141 8.39 -29.63 -9.81
N ALA A 142 8.76 -30.50 -8.88
CA ALA A 142 8.30 -31.90 -8.82
C ALA A 142 6.95 -32.10 -8.12
N LEU A 143 6.16 -31.04 -7.88
CA LEU A 143 5.07 -31.09 -6.91
C LEU A 143 3.64 -31.10 -7.47
N SER A 144 2.72 -31.63 -6.65
CA SER A 144 1.31 -31.84 -6.96
C SER A 144 0.56 -30.55 -7.34
N ASP A 145 -0.51 -30.70 -8.13
CA ASP A 145 -1.30 -29.57 -8.65
C ASP A 145 -1.88 -28.67 -7.55
N ALA A 146 -2.17 -29.22 -6.36
CA ALA A 146 -2.62 -28.46 -5.21
C ALA A 146 -1.57 -27.41 -4.77
N ARG A 147 -0.29 -27.78 -4.71
CA ARG A 147 0.78 -26.85 -4.32
C ARG A 147 1.10 -25.84 -5.41
N ARG A 148 0.86 -26.17 -6.69
CA ARG A 148 0.92 -25.19 -7.80
C ARG A 148 -0.14 -24.10 -7.65
N ALA A 149 -1.33 -24.43 -7.15
CA ALA A 149 -2.38 -23.45 -6.89
C ALA A 149 -1.98 -22.50 -5.74
N GLU A 150 -1.44 -23.04 -4.64
CA GLU A 150 -0.91 -22.24 -3.52
C GLU A 150 0.23 -21.33 -3.98
N GLN A 151 1.18 -21.85 -4.77
CA GLN A 151 2.29 -21.05 -5.30
C GLN A 151 1.82 -19.89 -6.18
N ARG A 152 0.75 -20.07 -6.96
CA ARG A 152 0.17 -18.97 -7.76
C ARG A 152 -0.42 -17.87 -6.87
N ILE A 153 -1.01 -18.24 -5.74
CA ILE A 153 -1.51 -17.27 -4.75
C ILE A 153 -0.33 -16.54 -4.11
N GLU A 154 0.72 -17.26 -3.69
CA GLU A 154 1.95 -16.67 -3.15
C GLU A 154 2.56 -15.66 -4.14
N LEU A 155 2.71 -16.03 -5.41
CA LEU A 155 3.26 -15.16 -6.45
C LEU A 155 2.45 -13.87 -6.63
N ARG A 156 1.11 -13.98 -6.72
CA ARG A 156 0.24 -12.79 -6.84
C ARG A 156 0.41 -11.84 -5.66
N LEU A 157 0.59 -12.40 -4.47
CA LEU A 157 0.78 -11.61 -3.27
C LEU A 157 2.20 -11.00 -3.17
N THR A 158 3.21 -11.66 -3.73
CA THR A 158 4.55 -11.07 -3.89
C THR A 158 4.51 -9.91 -4.88
N VAL A 159 3.81 -10.07 -6.01
CA VAL A 159 3.59 -8.98 -6.99
C VAL A 159 2.86 -7.80 -6.35
N TYR A 160 1.84 -8.07 -5.55
CA TYR A 160 1.16 -7.04 -4.74
C TYR A 160 2.14 -6.26 -3.86
N ALA A 161 3.04 -6.96 -3.16
CA ALA A 161 3.99 -6.32 -2.26
C ALA A 161 5.03 -5.46 -3.02
N ILE A 162 5.48 -5.92 -4.18
CA ILE A 162 6.38 -5.15 -5.07
C ILE A 162 5.69 -3.89 -5.58
N ILE A 163 4.44 -3.98 -6.05
CA ILE A 163 3.67 -2.82 -6.52
C ILE A 163 3.48 -1.80 -5.38
N THR A 164 3.12 -2.29 -4.19
CA THR A 164 2.97 -1.44 -3.00
C THR A 164 4.29 -0.73 -2.65
N PHE A 165 5.41 -1.45 -2.70
CA PHE A 165 6.73 -0.88 -2.48
C PHE A 165 7.11 0.18 -3.53
N ILE A 166 6.80 -0.05 -4.81
CA ILE A 166 7.07 0.95 -5.87
C ILE A 166 6.28 2.23 -5.60
N ALA A 167 5.01 2.13 -5.19
CA ALA A 167 4.21 3.29 -4.83
C ALA A 167 4.82 4.06 -3.65
N GLN A 168 5.32 3.34 -2.64
CA GLN A 168 6.01 3.95 -1.50
C GLN A 168 7.36 4.58 -1.88
N LEU A 169 8.14 3.94 -2.74
CA LEU A 169 9.39 4.48 -3.27
C LEU A 169 9.13 5.80 -4.02
N PHE A 170 8.10 5.83 -4.86
CA PHE A 170 7.69 7.04 -5.54
C PHE A 170 7.32 8.16 -4.55
N PHE A 171 6.50 7.84 -3.55
CA PHE A 171 6.14 8.79 -2.49
C PHE A 171 7.37 9.30 -1.72
N ALA A 172 8.30 8.41 -1.37
CA ALA A 172 9.54 8.74 -0.67
C ALA A 172 10.42 9.70 -1.47
N ILE A 173 10.54 9.47 -2.78
CA ILE A 173 11.24 10.38 -3.70
C ILE A 173 10.55 11.74 -3.72
N CYS A 174 9.22 11.79 -3.86
CA CYS A 174 8.47 13.04 -3.84
C CYS A 174 8.69 13.82 -2.53
N MET A 175 8.64 13.15 -1.37
CA MET A 175 8.88 13.79 -0.07
C MET A 175 10.30 14.33 0.06
N THR A 176 11.29 13.59 -0.45
CA THR A 176 12.70 14.02 -0.45
C THR A 176 12.90 15.23 -1.36
N LEU A 177 12.30 15.22 -2.55
CA LEU A 177 12.37 16.35 -3.48
C LEU A 177 11.70 17.60 -2.90
N ILE A 178 10.54 17.45 -2.24
CA ILE A 178 9.88 18.54 -1.52
C ILE A 178 10.81 19.10 -0.45
N HIS A 179 11.43 18.25 0.36
CA HIS A 179 12.36 18.70 1.40
C HIS A 179 13.58 19.43 0.85
N VAL A 180 14.24 18.88 -0.19
CA VAL A 180 15.39 19.53 -0.83
C VAL A 180 14.98 20.87 -1.40
N ALA A 181 13.84 20.92 -2.08
CA ALA A 181 13.35 22.14 -2.66
C ALA A 181 13.05 23.19 -1.56
N CYS A 182 12.47 22.80 -0.39
CA CYS A 182 12.31 23.65 0.79
C CYS A 182 13.62 24.31 1.21
N CYS A 183 14.69 23.52 1.29
CA CYS A 183 16.01 24.01 1.70
C CYS A 183 16.60 24.99 0.66
N VAL A 184 16.29 24.84 -0.63
CA VAL A 184 16.91 25.61 -1.72
C VAL A 184 16.22 26.95 -1.98
N LEU A 185 14.88 27.05 -1.97
CA LEU A 185 14.20 28.30 -2.38
C LEU A 185 13.86 29.29 -1.24
N GLY A 186 14.19 28.99 0.02
CA GLY A 186 14.08 29.94 1.13
C GLY A 186 12.65 30.47 1.41
N GLU A 187 12.50 31.76 1.72
CA GLU A 187 11.27 32.37 2.27
C GLU A 187 10.05 32.42 1.33
N GLY A 188 10.20 32.14 0.04
CA GLY A 188 9.07 32.05 -0.91
C GLY A 188 8.25 30.75 -0.79
N TRP A 189 8.65 29.85 0.11
CA TRP A 189 8.24 28.45 0.12
C TRP A 189 6.84 28.17 0.63
N ASP A 190 6.29 28.99 1.53
CA ASP A 190 5.04 28.65 2.19
C ASP A 190 3.94 28.31 1.17
N ARG A 191 3.88 29.04 0.05
CA ARG A 191 2.88 28.78 -1.01
C ARG A 191 3.14 27.51 -1.81
N LEU A 192 4.40 27.25 -2.17
CA LEU A 192 4.75 26.05 -2.94
C LEU A 192 4.66 24.79 -2.08
N PHE A 193 5.15 24.87 -0.83
CA PHE A 193 5.02 23.83 0.18
C PHE A 193 3.56 23.46 0.41
N PHE A 194 2.72 24.43 0.76
CA PHE A 194 1.30 24.17 1.00
C PHE A 194 0.62 23.61 -0.26
N SER A 195 0.96 24.09 -1.46
CA SER A 195 0.38 23.52 -2.69
C SER A 195 0.81 22.06 -2.96
N ALA A 196 2.08 21.72 -2.73
CA ALA A 196 2.61 20.37 -2.91
C ALA A 196 2.15 19.42 -1.79
N PHE A 197 2.12 19.89 -0.55
CA PHE A 197 1.66 19.10 0.61
C PHE A 197 0.18 18.77 0.55
N TYR A 198 -0.60 19.54 -0.20
CA TYR A 198 -2.04 19.31 -0.40
C TYR A 198 -2.36 18.50 -1.62
N GLN A 199 -1.36 18.34 -2.47
CA GLN A 199 -1.34 17.28 -3.44
C GLN A 199 -0.92 15.95 -2.78
N LEU A 200 -0.25 15.94 -1.63
CA LEU A 200 0.09 14.67 -0.98
C LEU A 200 -1.12 13.82 -0.59
N PRO A 201 -2.26 14.33 -0.07
CA PRO A 201 -3.43 13.51 0.24
C PRO A 201 -3.91 12.62 -0.91
N TRP A 202 -3.82 13.04 -2.19
CA TRP A 202 -4.22 12.17 -3.29
C TRP A 202 -3.15 11.16 -3.66
N VAL A 203 -1.86 11.56 -3.63
CA VAL A 203 -0.77 10.60 -3.80
C VAL A 203 -0.91 9.55 -2.70
N ASN A 204 -1.14 9.99 -1.47
CA ASN A 204 -1.36 9.20 -0.26
C ASN A 204 -2.58 8.28 -0.43
N ASP A 205 -3.76 8.81 -0.71
CA ASP A 205 -4.99 8.01 -0.88
C ASP A 205 -4.83 6.99 -2.02
N PHE A 206 -4.16 7.37 -3.12
CA PHE A 206 -3.93 6.46 -4.23
C PHE A 206 -2.91 5.37 -3.88
N SER A 207 -1.76 5.74 -3.31
CA SER A 207 -0.70 4.80 -2.92
C SER A 207 -1.09 3.91 -1.74
N HIS A 208 -2.01 4.34 -0.88
CA HIS A 208 -2.28 3.67 0.39
C HIS A 208 -3.68 3.06 0.51
N ILE A 209 -4.69 3.68 -0.09
CA ILE A 209 -6.07 3.14 -0.03
C ILE A 209 -6.41 2.45 -1.34
N VAL A 210 -6.36 3.19 -2.45
CA VAL A 210 -6.88 2.70 -3.73
C VAL A 210 -6.04 1.54 -4.24
N VAL A 211 -4.73 1.75 -4.44
CA VAL A 211 -3.85 0.73 -5.01
C VAL A 211 -3.78 -0.51 -4.11
N PRO A 212 -3.50 -0.42 -2.80
CA PRO A 212 -3.46 -1.60 -1.95
C PRO A 212 -4.80 -2.33 -1.89
N SER A 213 -5.94 -1.63 -1.74
CA SER A 213 -7.25 -2.30 -1.68
C SER A 213 -7.60 -2.99 -3.01
N TRP A 214 -7.34 -2.33 -4.14
CA TRP A 214 -7.60 -2.92 -5.46
C TRP A 214 -6.71 -4.11 -5.76
N VAL A 215 -5.39 -3.98 -5.51
CA VAL A 215 -4.45 -5.06 -5.81
C VAL A 215 -4.64 -6.21 -4.82
N LEU A 216 -5.06 -5.95 -3.57
CA LEU A 216 -5.44 -6.99 -2.62
C LEU A 216 -6.70 -7.74 -3.07
N LEU A 217 -7.73 -7.02 -3.53
CA LEU A 217 -8.95 -7.62 -4.09
C LEU A 217 -8.66 -8.45 -5.34
N TRP A 218 -7.70 -8.02 -6.16
CA TRP A 218 -7.22 -8.76 -7.32
C TRP A 218 -6.41 -10.01 -6.93
N ALA A 219 -5.51 -9.89 -5.96
CA ALA A 219 -4.60 -10.96 -5.55
C ALA A 219 -5.30 -12.05 -4.72
N SER A 220 -6.32 -11.68 -3.94
CA SER A 220 -6.98 -12.56 -2.97
C SER A 220 -8.33 -13.07 -3.44
N GLU A 221 -8.34 -14.33 -3.92
CA GLU A 221 -9.57 -15.04 -4.28
C GLU A 221 -10.58 -15.12 -3.12
N PRO A 222 -10.17 -15.44 -1.86
CA PRO A 222 -11.11 -15.51 -0.74
C PRO A 222 -11.79 -14.17 -0.48
N ILE A 223 -11.03 -13.07 -0.48
CA ILE A 223 -11.60 -11.73 -0.26
C ILE A 223 -12.60 -11.43 -1.37
N ARG A 224 -12.24 -11.67 -2.64
CA ARG A 224 -13.15 -11.43 -3.76
C ARG A 224 -14.45 -12.24 -3.67
N ARG A 225 -14.39 -13.50 -3.24
CA ARG A 225 -15.59 -14.33 -3.02
C ARG A 225 -16.46 -13.77 -1.89
N LEU A 226 -15.85 -13.37 -0.77
CA LEU A 226 -16.56 -12.75 0.34
C LEU A 226 -17.21 -11.42 -0.10
N THR A 227 -16.47 -10.55 -0.78
CA THR A 227 -17.00 -9.27 -1.29
C THR A 227 -18.16 -9.48 -2.25
N LYS A 228 -18.08 -10.44 -3.19
CA LYS A 228 -19.21 -10.73 -4.10
C LYS A 228 -20.45 -11.24 -3.37
N LYS A 229 -20.25 -12.09 -2.36
CA LYS A 229 -21.31 -12.62 -1.50
C LYS A 229 -22.02 -11.52 -0.72
N GLU A 230 -21.25 -10.66 -0.05
CA GLU A 230 -21.80 -9.53 0.73
C GLU A 230 -22.52 -8.52 -0.17
N LEU A 231 -21.99 -8.25 -1.37
CA LEU A 231 -22.62 -7.35 -2.33
C LEU A 231 -23.81 -7.98 -3.09
N GLY A 232 -24.11 -9.26 -2.87
CA GLY A 232 -25.17 -9.97 -3.59
C GLY A 232 -24.93 -10.10 -5.10
N ILE A 233 -23.71 -9.86 -5.58
CA ILE A 233 -23.34 -9.95 -7.00
C ILE A 233 -23.49 -11.40 -7.51
N ASP A 234 -23.35 -12.38 -6.61
CA ASP A 234 -23.57 -13.81 -6.88
C ASP A 234 -24.97 -14.11 -7.42
N LYS A 235 -25.94 -13.25 -7.10
CA LYS A 235 -27.35 -13.37 -7.50
C LYS A 235 -27.64 -12.65 -8.80
N LEU A 236 -26.71 -11.84 -9.31
CA LEU A 236 -26.90 -11.16 -10.58
C LEU A 236 -26.72 -12.18 -11.71
N PRO A 237 -27.62 -12.20 -12.72
CA PRO A 237 -27.60 -13.14 -13.84
C PRO A 237 -26.46 -12.87 -14.85
N PHE A 238 -25.38 -12.19 -14.43
CA PHE A 238 -24.22 -11.92 -15.27
C PHE A 238 -23.37 -13.18 -15.42
N GLY A 239 -23.80 -14.03 -16.37
CA GLY A 239 -22.99 -15.05 -17.00
C GLY A 239 -22.66 -16.23 -16.10
N LYS A 240 -23.35 -17.35 -16.33
CA LYS A 240 -22.75 -18.67 -16.10
C LYS A 240 -21.46 -18.72 -16.91
N SER A 241 -20.33 -18.32 -16.32
CA SER A 241 -19.03 -18.68 -16.89
C SER A 241 -19.04 -20.19 -16.95
N SER A 242 -18.88 -20.75 -18.14
CA SER A 242 -18.70 -22.16 -18.40
C SER A 242 -17.44 -22.68 -17.69
N THR A 243 -17.50 -22.77 -16.36
CA THR A 243 -16.56 -23.57 -15.58
C THR A 243 -16.82 -25.00 -16.00
N SER A 244 -15.93 -25.53 -16.84
CA SER A 244 -15.82 -26.97 -17.05
C SER A 244 -15.85 -27.65 -15.69
N SER A 245 -16.61 -28.73 -15.60
CA SER A 245 -16.77 -29.55 -14.42
C SER A 245 -15.46 -30.28 -14.09
N VAL A 246 -14.45 -29.54 -13.66
CA VAL A 246 -13.31 -30.11 -12.96
C VAL A 246 -13.83 -30.37 -11.55
N ALA A 247 -13.97 -31.65 -11.21
CA ALA A 247 -14.39 -32.10 -9.88
C ALA A 247 -13.57 -31.33 -8.82
N PRO A 248 -14.22 -30.77 -7.78
CA PRO A 248 -13.51 -30.03 -6.76
C PRO A 248 -12.43 -30.96 -6.17
N PRO A 249 -11.14 -30.54 -6.14
CA PRO A 249 -10.12 -31.31 -5.46
C PRO A 249 -10.58 -31.52 -4.02
N ALA A 250 -10.48 -32.76 -3.54
CA ALA A 250 -10.91 -33.18 -2.22
C ALA A 250 -10.54 -32.09 -1.21
N THR A 251 -11.57 -31.53 -0.57
CA THR A 251 -11.48 -30.41 0.35
C THR A 251 -10.56 -30.77 1.52
N LEU A 252 -9.26 -30.51 1.35
CA LEU A 252 -8.38 -30.26 2.47
C LEU A 252 -8.95 -29.02 3.15
N SER A 253 -9.60 -29.24 4.29
CA SER A 253 -10.21 -28.25 5.16
C SER A 253 -9.14 -27.22 5.60
N CYS A 254 -8.84 -26.29 4.72
CA CYS A 254 -8.05 -25.11 5.02
C CYS A 254 -9.01 -24.17 5.77
N LYS A 255 -9.15 -24.39 7.08
CA LYS A 255 -9.76 -23.43 8.01
C LYS A 255 -8.89 -22.17 7.98
N PHE A 256 -9.15 -21.29 7.03
CA PHE A 256 -8.68 -19.91 7.07
C PHE A 256 -9.43 -19.21 8.20
N TYR A 257 -8.75 -19.04 9.32
CA TYR A 257 -9.22 -18.21 10.42
C TYR A 257 -8.92 -16.75 10.06
N LEU A 258 -9.87 -16.11 9.39
CA LEU A 258 -10.16 -14.71 9.62
C LEU A 258 -11.09 -14.69 10.84
N LYS A 259 -10.51 -14.60 12.03
CA LYS A 259 -11.20 -14.20 13.25
C LYS A 259 -10.50 -12.95 13.76
#